data_AF-A0A6N0DV60-F1
#
_entry.id   AF-A0A6N0DV60-F1
#
_cell.length_a   1.000
_cell.length_b   1.000
_cell.length_c   1.000
_cell.angle_alpha   90.00
_cell.angle_beta   90.00
_cell.angle_gamma   90.00
#
_symmetry.space_group_name_H-M   'P 1'
#
loop_
_entity.id
_entity.type
_entity.pdbx_description
1 polymer ?
#
loop_
_entity_poly.entity_id
_entity_poly.type
_entity_poly.pdbx_seq_one_letter_code
_entity_poly.pdbx_strand_id
1 'polypeptide(L)'
;MGITINTIVGFVLALLFAAVMGISMQGILIGDYLQSQIDNQTVLITLRTAGFAGALAALLAWWAQRFAASRGPVVRFLFGLVIFVLAYFSFGGLLRLIYSHVTYPSQQDWSLSGLYFASINDFYSFVLFMLGPSLPALIGLIVAAGLYLALFGPVERRRA
;
A
#
# COMPACT_ATOMS: atom_id res chain seq x y z
N MET A 1 -0.52 25.52 -17.23
CA MET A 1 0.45 24.92 -16.29
C MET A 1 1.32 23.97 -17.11
N GLY A 2 2.51 24.38 -17.52
CA GLY A 2 3.32 23.62 -18.47
C GLY A 2 3.87 22.33 -17.85
N ILE A 3 3.79 21.21 -18.57
CA ILE A 3 4.46 19.97 -18.22
C ILE A 3 5.97 20.25 -18.25
N THR A 4 6.62 20.26 -17.09
CA THR A 4 8.08 20.40 -17.00
C THR A 4 8.74 19.03 -16.96
N ILE A 5 9.97 18.92 -17.45
CA ILE A 5 10.76 17.67 -17.41
C ILE A 5 10.83 17.10 -15.99
N ASN A 6 10.98 17.95 -14.97
CA ASN A 6 10.97 17.53 -13.57
C ASN A 6 9.65 16.87 -13.14
N THR A 7 8.52 17.30 -13.70
CA THR A 7 7.21 16.69 -13.41
C THR A 7 7.12 15.28 -14.02
N ILE A 8 7.65 15.11 -15.23
CA ILE A 8 7.69 13.79 -15.92
C ILE A 8 8.62 12.83 -15.16
N VAL A 9 9.83 13.28 -14.81
CA VAL A 9 10.80 12.47 -14.06
C VAL A 9 10.23 12.05 -12.70
N GLY A 10 9.58 12.98 -11.97
CA GLY A 10 8.92 12.66 -10.70
C GLY A 10 7.76 11.66 -10.84
N PHE A 11 7.04 11.68 -11.96
CA PHE A 11 5.97 10.69 -12.23
C PHE A 11 6.53 9.30 -12.55
N VAL A 12 7.61 9.23 -13.35
CA VAL A 12 8.29 7.96 -13.65
C VAL A 12 8.88 7.34 -12.38
N LEU A 13 9.51 8.15 -11.52
CA LEU A 13 10.01 7.69 -10.21
C LEU A 13 8.88 7.16 -9.32
N ALA A 14 7.73 7.82 -9.30
CA ALA A 14 6.56 7.35 -8.55
C ALA A 14 6.07 5.99 -9.04
N LEU A 15 6.02 5.79 -10.36
CA LEU A 15 5.61 4.52 -10.97
C LEU A 15 6.61 3.40 -10.67
N LEU A 16 7.90 3.66 -10.78
CA LEU A 16 8.94 2.68 -10.45
C LEU A 16 8.90 2.32 -8.97
N PHE A 17 8.74 3.31 -8.09
CA PHE A 17 8.58 3.08 -6.66
C PHE A 17 7.36 2.20 -6.36
N ALA A 18 6.21 2.51 -6.98
CA ALA A 18 5.00 1.71 -6.81
C ALA A 18 5.15 0.27 -7.32
N ALA A 19 5.79 0.09 -8.48
CA ALA A 19 6.06 -1.24 -9.03
C ALA A 19 6.97 -2.06 -8.11
N VAL A 20 8.08 -1.47 -7.63
CA VAL A 20 9.00 -2.12 -6.70
C VAL A 20 8.29 -2.50 -5.40
N MET A 21 7.53 -1.58 -4.81
CA MET A 21 6.78 -1.85 -3.57
C MET A 21 5.74 -2.95 -3.74
N GLY A 22 5.01 -2.97 -4.87
CA GLY A 22 4.03 -4.01 -5.16
C GLY A 22 4.68 -5.39 -5.34
N ILE A 23 5.80 -5.47 -6.08
CA ILE A 23 6.55 -6.72 -6.31
C ILE A 23 7.17 -7.21 -5.00
N SER A 24 7.78 -6.33 -4.21
CA SER A 24 8.40 -6.71 -2.93
C SER A 24 7.36 -7.20 -1.92
N MET A 25 6.19 -6.57 -1.85
CA MET A 25 5.09 -7.07 -1.00
C MET A 25 4.61 -8.45 -1.42
N GLN A 26 4.48 -8.71 -2.72
CA GLN A 26 4.15 -10.06 -3.19
C GLN A 26 5.27 -11.04 -2.87
N GLY A 27 6.54 -10.66 -3.08
CA GLY A 27 7.69 -11.53 -2.84
C GLY A 27 7.81 -11.99 -1.39
N ILE A 28 7.62 -11.08 -0.42
CA ILE A 28 7.63 -11.41 1.02
C ILE A 28 6.56 -12.45 1.33
N LEU A 29 5.34 -12.21 0.87
CA LEU A 29 4.21 -13.08 1.19
C LEU A 29 4.28 -14.42 0.44
N ILE A 30 4.86 -14.47 -0.76
CA ILE A 30 5.12 -15.72 -1.49
C ILE A 30 6.15 -16.55 -0.73
N GLY A 31 7.19 -15.91 -0.19
CA GLY A 31 8.19 -16.59 0.66
C GLY A 31 7.54 -17.32 1.83
N ASP A 32 6.65 -16.62 2.55
CA ASP A 32 5.92 -17.20 3.69
C ASP A 32 4.89 -18.28 3.24
N TYR A 33 4.28 -18.12 2.07
CA TYR A 33 3.38 -19.11 1.47
C TYR A 33 4.08 -20.42 1.13
N LEU A 34 5.25 -20.34 0.48
CA LEU A 34 6.05 -21.51 0.13
C LEU A 34 6.55 -22.26 1.37
N GLN A 35 6.80 -21.54 2.46
CA GLN A 35 7.22 -22.13 3.73
C GLN A 35 6.07 -22.82 4.48
N SER A 36 4.82 -22.42 4.25
CA SER A 36 3.66 -22.93 5.00
C SER A 36 2.96 -24.13 4.35
N GLN A 37 3.30 -24.55 3.12
CA GLN A 37 2.73 -25.70 2.40
C GLN A 37 1.19 -25.75 2.29
N ILE A 38 0.48 -24.68 2.63
CA ILE A 38 -0.98 -24.60 2.54
C ILE A 38 -1.34 -24.20 1.11
N ASP A 39 -1.63 -25.19 0.26
CA ASP A 39 -2.01 -24.93 -1.14
C ASP A 39 -3.47 -24.48 -1.21
N ASN A 40 -3.69 -23.16 -1.09
CA ASN A 40 -5.04 -22.61 -0.97
C ASN A 40 -5.19 -21.38 -1.86
N GLN A 41 -6.11 -21.44 -2.84
CA GLN A 41 -6.35 -20.38 -3.82
C GLN A 41 -6.70 -19.03 -3.16
N THR A 42 -7.36 -19.06 -2.00
CA THR A 42 -7.70 -17.85 -1.22
C THR A 42 -6.46 -17.08 -0.77
N VAL A 43 -5.37 -17.79 -0.47
CA VAL A 43 -4.12 -17.18 -0.01
C VAL A 43 -3.43 -16.48 -1.19
N LEU A 44 -3.30 -17.14 -2.34
CA LEU A 44 -2.74 -16.55 -3.57
C LEU A 44 -3.43 -15.24 -3.98
N ILE A 45 -4.75 -15.17 -3.79
CA ILE A 45 -5.51 -13.96 -4.12
C ILE A 45 -5.23 -12.86 -3.10
N THR A 46 -5.19 -13.20 -1.81
CA THR A 46 -4.83 -12.26 -0.74
C THR A 46 -3.43 -11.67 -0.97
N LEU A 47 -2.47 -12.49 -1.43
CA LEU A 47 -1.14 -12.04 -1.83
C LEU A 47 -1.17 -11.03 -2.99
N ARG A 48 -1.97 -11.29 -4.02
CA ARG A 48 -2.09 -10.38 -5.16
C ARG A 48 -2.69 -9.04 -4.72
N THR A 49 -3.76 -9.07 -3.92
CA THR A 49 -4.38 -7.85 -3.36
C THR A 49 -3.40 -7.05 -2.50
N ALA A 50 -2.53 -7.73 -1.73
CA ALA A 50 -1.49 -7.07 -0.94
C ALA A 50 -0.48 -6.33 -1.82
N GLY A 51 -0.05 -6.93 -2.92
CA GLY A 51 0.83 -6.28 -3.90
C GLY A 51 0.20 -5.04 -4.52
N PHE A 52 -1.06 -5.15 -4.97
CA PHE A 52 -1.79 -4.02 -5.54
C PHE A 52 -2.03 -2.90 -4.52
N ALA A 53 -2.38 -3.25 -3.28
CA ALA A 53 -2.51 -2.30 -2.19
C ALA A 53 -1.16 -1.58 -1.92
N GLY A 54 -0.04 -2.30 -1.96
CA GLY A 54 1.31 -1.75 -1.81
C GLY A 54 1.66 -0.73 -2.89
N ALA A 55 1.36 -1.05 -4.15
CA ALA A 55 1.59 -0.15 -5.28
C ALA A 55 0.71 1.10 -5.21
N LEU A 56 -0.59 0.94 -4.90
CA LEU A 56 -1.51 2.07 -4.75
C LEU A 56 -1.13 2.97 -3.57
N ALA A 57 -0.75 2.39 -2.44
CA ALA A 57 -0.28 3.11 -1.28
C ALA A 57 1.00 3.91 -1.58
N ALA A 58 1.93 3.33 -2.34
CA ALA A 58 3.15 4.00 -2.76
C ALA A 58 2.87 5.22 -3.66
N LEU A 59 1.95 5.10 -4.63
CA LEU A 59 1.52 6.22 -5.48
C LEU A 59 0.86 7.33 -4.66
N LEU A 60 -0.04 6.96 -3.75
CA LEU A 60 -0.75 7.92 -2.91
C LEU A 60 0.20 8.62 -1.94
N ALA A 61 1.13 7.88 -1.32
CA ALA A 61 2.16 8.44 -0.46
C ALA A 61 3.06 9.43 -1.23
N TRP A 62 3.52 9.06 -2.43
CA TRP A 62 4.31 9.95 -3.29
C TRP A 62 3.56 11.24 -3.64
N TRP A 63 2.27 11.13 -3.97
CA TRP A 63 1.45 12.30 -4.28
C TRP A 63 1.25 13.19 -3.03
N ALA A 64 0.90 12.58 -1.90
CA ALA A 64 0.68 13.28 -0.63
C ALA A 64 1.95 13.97 -0.11
N GLN A 65 3.14 13.46 -0.42
CA GLN A 65 4.39 14.09 -0.01
C GLN A 65 4.57 15.53 -0.47
N ARG A 66 3.84 15.98 -1.50
CA ARG A 66 3.82 17.40 -1.91
C ARG A 66 3.45 18.34 -0.74
N PHE A 67 2.59 17.90 0.18
CA PHE A 67 2.21 18.70 1.35
C PHE A 67 3.35 18.84 2.39
N ALA A 68 4.25 17.87 2.46
CA ALA A 68 5.41 17.88 3.35
C ALA A 68 6.70 18.35 2.64
N ALA A 69 6.64 18.71 1.36
CA ALA A 69 7.81 18.99 0.52
C ALA A 69 8.67 20.17 0.97
N SER A 70 8.10 21.09 1.77
CA SER A 70 8.78 22.26 2.33
C SER A 70 9.36 22.04 3.73
N ARG A 71 9.16 20.85 4.32
CA ARG A 71 9.55 20.51 5.70
C ARG A 71 10.89 19.76 5.72
N GLY A 72 11.50 19.69 6.90
CA GLY A 72 12.76 18.96 7.10
C GLY A 72 12.65 17.46 6.79
N PRO A 73 13.80 16.77 6.58
CA PRO A 73 13.83 15.38 6.12
C PRO A 73 13.12 14.41 7.07
N VAL A 74 13.24 14.62 8.39
CA VAL A 74 12.58 13.79 9.42
C VAL A 74 11.05 13.90 9.32
N VAL A 75 10.51 15.10 9.09
CA VAL A 75 9.07 15.30 8.95
C VAL A 75 8.57 14.65 7.66
N ARG A 76 9.34 14.72 6.57
CA ARG A 76 9.01 14.07 5.29
C ARG A 76 9.02 12.55 5.41
N PHE A 77 9.96 11.99 6.16
CA PHE A 77 10.02 10.57 6.49
C PHE A 77 8.80 10.13 7.28
N LEU A 78 8.52 10.76 8.43
CA LEU A 78 7.40 10.40 9.28
C LEU A 78 6.06 10.56 8.56
N PHE A 79 5.88 11.66 7.82
CA PHE A 79 4.67 11.89 7.05
C PHE A 79 4.49 10.85 5.94
N GLY A 80 5.55 10.56 5.16
CA GLY A 80 5.49 9.54 4.12
C GLY A 80 5.18 8.16 4.67
N LEU A 81 5.79 7.80 5.81
CA LEU A 81 5.57 6.53 6.49
C LEU A 81 4.13 6.40 6.97
N VAL A 82 3.60 7.42 7.66
CA VAL A 82 2.21 7.40 8.17
C VAL A 82 1.21 7.30 7.01
N ILE A 83 1.36 8.11 5.96
CA ILE A 83 0.46 8.06 4.81
C ILE A 83 0.55 6.71 4.10
N PHE A 84 1.76 6.17 3.92
CA PHE A 84 1.94 4.87 3.29
C PHE A 84 1.21 3.76 4.07
N VAL A 85 1.39 3.72 5.40
CA VAL A 85 0.75 2.71 6.26
C VAL A 85 -0.77 2.83 6.22
N LEU A 86 -1.30 4.05 6.40
CA LEU A 86 -2.74 4.29 6.35
C LEU A 86 -3.34 3.93 4.99
N ALA A 87 -2.68 4.32 3.91
CA ALA A 87 -3.12 4.02 2.55
C ALA A 87 -3.07 2.50 2.28
N TYR A 88 -2.00 1.83 2.72
CA TYR A 88 -1.80 0.40 2.51
C TYR A 88 -2.91 -0.43 3.15
N PHE A 89 -3.19 -0.20 4.43
CA PHE A 89 -4.24 -0.93 5.13
C PHE A 89 -5.64 -0.58 4.61
N SER A 90 -5.88 0.69 4.26
CA SER A 90 -7.17 1.12 3.69
C SER A 90 -7.43 0.49 2.33
N PHE A 91 -6.45 0.53 1.40
CA PHE A 91 -6.58 -0.09 0.09
C PHE A 91 -6.62 -1.62 0.17
N GLY A 92 -5.86 -2.23 1.09
CA GLY A 92 -5.89 -3.67 1.31
C GLY A 92 -7.27 -4.17 1.75
N GLY A 93 -7.88 -3.52 2.75
CA GLY A 93 -9.24 -3.84 3.19
C GLY A 93 -10.28 -3.61 2.09
N LEU A 94 -10.17 -2.50 1.36
CA LEU A 94 -11.09 -2.17 0.26
C LEU A 94 -11.00 -3.16 -0.91
N LEU A 95 -9.79 -3.53 -1.33
CA LEU A 95 -9.60 -4.51 -2.42
C LEU A 95 -10.12 -5.89 -2.03
N ARG A 96 -9.95 -6.28 -0.76
CA ARG A 96 -10.49 -7.53 -0.23
C ARG A 96 -12.02 -7.51 -0.19
N LEU A 97 -12.62 -6.38 0.19
CA LEU A 97 -14.06 -6.18 0.13
C LEU A 97 -14.60 -6.26 -1.29
N ILE A 98 -13.99 -5.56 -2.25
CA ILE A 98 -14.42 -5.66 -3.65
C ILE A 98 -14.32 -7.11 -4.14
N TYR A 99 -13.24 -7.80 -3.78
CA TYR A 99 -13.06 -9.20 -4.18
C TYR A 99 -14.11 -10.14 -3.58
N SER A 100 -14.46 -9.98 -2.30
CA SER A 100 -15.48 -10.81 -1.65
C SER A 100 -16.85 -10.63 -2.31
N HIS A 101 -17.22 -9.37 -2.61
CA HIS A 101 -18.48 -8.99 -3.29
C HIS A 101 -18.58 -9.44 -4.74
N VAL A 102 -17.47 -9.49 -5.46
CA VAL A 102 -17.45 -9.98 -6.84
C VAL A 102 -17.49 -11.52 -6.89
N THR A 103 -16.84 -12.18 -5.94
CA THR A 103 -16.64 -13.64 -5.98
C THR A 103 -17.78 -14.42 -5.32
N TYR A 104 -18.34 -13.89 -4.23
CA TYR A 104 -19.40 -14.55 -3.45
C TYR A 104 -20.65 -13.68 -3.29
N PRO A 105 -21.24 -13.18 -4.39
CA PRO A 105 -22.33 -12.21 -4.34
C PRO A 105 -23.59 -12.74 -3.66
N SER A 106 -23.78 -14.06 -3.61
CA SER A 106 -24.95 -14.73 -3.02
C SER A 106 -24.86 -14.90 -1.50
N GLN A 107 -23.68 -14.72 -0.89
CA GLN A 107 -23.46 -14.85 0.56
C GLN A 107 -23.41 -13.48 1.25
N GLN A 108 -23.61 -12.38 0.51
CA GLN A 108 -23.40 -11.03 1.00
C GLN A 108 -24.69 -10.23 1.07
N ASP A 109 -24.87 -9.58 2.22
CA ASP A 109 -25.94 -8.61 2.43
C ASP A 109 -25.58 -7.29 1.74
N TRP A 110 -26.26 -6.98 0.64
CA TRP A 110 -26.11 -5.74 -0.12
C TRP A 110 -26.75 -4.51 0.56
N SER A 111 -27.27 -4.67 1.78
CA SER A 111 -27.76 -3.56 2.59
C SER A 111 -26.59 -2.67 3.03
N LEU A 112 -26.84 -1.38 3.29
CA LEU A 112 -25.81 -0.46 3.81
C LEU A 112 -25.19 -0.96 5.11
N SER A 113 -25.99 -1.57 5.98
CA SER A 113 -25.50 -2.20 7.21
C SER A 113 -24.62 -3.41 6.92
N GLY A 114 -25.02 -4.27 5.97
CA GLY A 114 -24.23 -5.42 5.55
C GLY A 114 -22.87 -5.03 4.96
N LEU A 115 -22.85 -4.03 4.07
CA LEU A 115 -21.63 -3.46 3.49
C LEU A 115 -20.70 -2.87 4.56
N TYR A 116 -21.25 -2.18 5.56
CA TYR A 116 -20.46 -1.64 6.67
C TYR A 116 -19.76 -2.74 7.46
N PHE A 117 -20.48 -3.76 7.93
CA PHE A 117 -19.88 -4.86 8.69
C PHE A 117 -18.91 -5.70 7.84
N ALA A 118 -19.22 -5.92 6.55
CA ALA A 118 -18.30 -6.58 5.64
C ALA A 118 -16.99 -5.80 5.48
N SER A 119 -17.07 -4.47 5.38
CA SER A 119 -15.88 -3.61 5.25
C SER A 119 -14.97 -3.68 6.48
N ILE A 120 -15.56 -3.71 7.67
CA ILE A 120 -14.83 -3.86 8.92
C ILE A 120 -14.17 -5.24 8.98
N ASN A 121 -14.93 -6.30 8.67
CA ASN A 121 -14.42 -7.66 8.71
C ASN A 121 -13.26 -7.89 7.72
N ASP A 122 -13.40 -7.41 6.48
CA ASP A 122 -12.36 -7.54 5.46
C ASP A 122 -11.12 -6.70 5.78
N PHE A 123 -11.30 -5.51 6.37
CA PHE A 123 -10.19 -4.72 6.89
C PHE A 123 -9.44 -5.46 8.01
N TYR A 124 -10.14 -5.95 9.04
CA TYR A 124 -9.52 -6.70 10.14
C TYR A 124 -8.82 -7.96 9.65
N SER A 125 -9.46 -8.71 8.76
CA SER A 125 -8.90 -9.94 8.20
C SER A 125 -7.63 -9.67 7.38
N PHE A 126 -7.57 -8.54 6.67
CA PHE A 126 -6.38 -8.12 5.94
C PHE A 126 -5.25 -7.69 6.90
N VAL A 127 -5.58 -6.87 7.90
CA VAL A 127 -4.62 -6.40 8.91
C VAL A 127 -4.02 -7.58 9.67
N LEU A 128 -4.84 -8.53 10.13
CA LEU A 128 -4.37 -9.71 10.84
C LEU A 128 -3.49 -10.61 9.97
N PHE A 129 -3.83 -10.75 8.68
CA PHE A 129 -3.00 -11.49 7.73
C PHE A 129 -1.61 -10.85 7.56
N MET A 130 -1.54 -9.51 7.52
CA MET A 130 -0.28 -8.77 7.42
C MET A 130 0.52 -8.71 8.73
N LEU A 131 -0.16 -8.76 9.87
CA LEU A 131 0.48 -8.77 11.20
C LEU A 131 0.87 -10.18 11.66
N GLY A 132 0.63 -11.20 10.83
CA GLY A 132 1.03 -12.57 11.11
C GLY A 132 2.54 -12.81 10.89
N PRO A 133 2.94 -13.91 10.22
CA PRO A 133 4.35 -14.28 10.10
C PRO A 133 5.21 -13.28 9.30
N SER A 134 4.60 -12.50 8.40
CA SER A 134 5.27 -11.55 7.51
C SER A 134 5.65 -10.21 8.17
N LEU A 135 5.29 -10.01 9.44
CA LEU A 135 5.42 -8.75 10.17
C LEU A 135 6.86 -8.16 10.14
N PRO A 136 7.95 -8.93 10.35
CA PRO A 136 9.30 -8.37 10.33
C PRO A 136 9.70 -7.82 8.96
N ALA A 137 9.38 -8.56 7.89
CA ALA A 137 9.66 -8.15 6.53
C ALA A 137 8.79 -6.96 6.10
N LEU A 138 7.53 -6.92 6.56
CA LEU A 138 6.62 -5.80 6.36
C LEU A 138 7.16 -4.51 7.00
N ILE A 139 7.65 -4.58 8.25
CA ILE A 139 8.26 -3.43 8.93
C ILE A 139 9.46 -2.92 8.15
N GLY A 140 10.36 -3.82 7.74
CA GLY A 140 11.52 -3.46 6.93
C GLY A 140 11.13 -2.73 5.65
N LEU A 141 10.09 -3.22 4.96
CA LEU A 141 9.60 -2.62 3.74
C LEU A 141 8.95 -1.24 3.97
N ILE A 142 8.16 -1.09 5.04
CA ILE A 142 7.53 0.19 5.41
C ILE A 142 8.59 1.25 5.74
N VAL A 143 9.65 0.86 6.47
CA VAL A 143 10.76 1.77 6.79
C VAL A 143 11.53 2.15 5.52
N ALA A 144 11.82 1.18 4.65
CA ALA A 144 12.47 1.43 3.36
C ALA A 144 11.63 2.38 2.49
N ALA A 145 10.31 2.21 2.46
CA ALA A 145 9.38 3.09 1.76
C ALA A 145 9.43 4.53 2.31
N GLY A 146 9.39 4.69 3.64
CA GLY A 146 9.53 5.99 4.29
C GLY A 146 10.85 6.67 3.96
N LEU A 147 11.96 5.92 3.98
CA LEU A 147 13.30 6.43 3.65
C LEU A 147 13.38 6.87 2.18
N TYR A 148 12.88 6.03 1.26
CA TYR A 148 12.85 6.35 -0.17
C TYR A 148 12.07 7.64 -0.43
N LEU A 149 10.88 7.74 0.17
CA LEU A 149 10.04 8.93 0.12
C LEU A 149 10.78 10.15 0.69
N ALA A 150 11.44 10.04 1.84
CA ALA A 150 12.18 11.16 2.43
C ALA A 150 13.32 11.68 1.54
N LEU A 151 14.04 10.77 0.88
CA LEU A 151 15.22 11.08 0.07
C LEU A 151 14.85 11.55 -1.35
N PHE A 152 13.95 10.83 -2.02
CA PHE A 152 13.65 11.01 -3.44
C PHE A 152 12.28 11.62 -3.71
N GLY A 153 11.44 11.77 -2.69
CA GLY A 153 10.12 12.36 -2.82
C GLY A 153 10.17 13.81 -3.30
N PRO A 154 9.01 14.38 -3.69
CA PRO A 154 8.90 15.77 -4.15
C PRO A 154 9.53 16.75 -3.15
N VAL A 155 10.51 17.55 -3.60
CA VAL A 155 11.14 18.61 -2.81
C VAL A 155 10.73 19.94 -3.39
N GLU A 156 10.15 20.80 -2.56
CA GLU A 156 9.89 22.17 -2.94
C GLU A 156 11.07 23.01 -2.41
N ARG A 157 12.06 23.29 -3.27
CA ARG A 157 13.10 24.25 -2.92
C ARG A 157 12.40 25.58 -2.70
N ARG A 158 12.41 26.10 -1.47
CA ARG A 158 12.15 27.53 -1.24
C ARG A 158 13.06 28.28 -2.21
N ARG A 159 12.45 28.96 -3.19
CA ARG A 159 13.15 29.96 -3.97
C ARG A 159 13.57 31.04 -2.96
N ALA A 160 14.86 31.07 -2.65
CA ALA A 160 15.50 32.28 -2.16
C ALA A 160 15.62 33.25 -3.33
#